data_AF-A0A9N8VKC8-F1
#
_entry.id   AF-A0A9N8VKC8-F1
#
_cell.length_a   1.000
_cell.length_b   1.000
_cell.length_c   1.000
_cell.angle_alpha   90.00
_cell.angle_beta   90.00
_cell.angle_gamma   90.00
#
_symmetry.space_group_name_H-M   'P 1'
#
loop_
_entity.id
_entity.type
_entity.pdbx_description
1 polymer ?
#
loop_
_entity_poly.entity_id
_entity_poly.type
_entity_poly.pdbx_seq_one_letter_code
_entity_poly.pdbx_strand_id
1 'polypeptide(L)'
;MIKIIDIILAVSILLSAISGTLSYSSGSKVCSVDQKTLEGVSNQPMGKSVNTLGYSFSKNLKYKASGDSLNIKIQGSEEFNGLLIWALDSDGKNQGTFELPSGDYKFVTGCDSVVTHSNPGTKGKSVTIKWTPPKKDVGDITINAAIVVTFKGFEIIKTTVKSSSSKSTSKAKSTTSKSPSSAAPTLTANISPSITSSPSVTKSDNSQLSASPLLLLLLLILTTLISINF
;
A
#
# COMPACT_ATOMS: atom_id res chain seq x y z
N MET A 1 -16.20 -57.03 6.79
CA MET A 1 -17.40 -56.16 6.80
C MET A 1 -17.05 -54.90 7.57
N ILE A 2 -16.16 -54.08 6.99
CA ILE A 2 -15.84 -52.74 7.52
C ILE A 2 -17.13 -51.95 7.33
N LYS A 3 -17.72 -51.48 8.43
CA LYS A 3 -19.07 -50.92 8.39
C LYS A 3 -19.01 -49.63 7.59
N ILE A 4 -19.92 -49.46 6.65
CA ILE A 4 -20.11 -48.23 5.85
C ILE A 4 -20.10 -46.97 6.74
N ILE A 5 -20.54 -47.12 7.98
CA ILE A 5 -20.50 -46.11 9.05
C ILE A 5 -19.07 -45.61 9.35
N ASP A 6 -18.05 -46.48 9.37
CA ASP A 6 -16.66 -46.11 9.64
C ASP A 6 -16.05 -45.29 8.48
N ILE A 7 -16.48 -45.58 7.24
CA ILE A 7 -16.05 -44.84 6.04
C ILE A 7 -16.69 -43.43 6.03
N ILE A 8 -17.98 -43.32 6.33
CA ILE A 8 -18.68 -42.03 6.39
C ILE A 8 -18.09 -41.13 7.50
N LEU A 9 -17.77 -41.71 8.66
CA LEU A 9 -17.18 -40.97 9.77
C LEU A 9 -15.76 -40.47 9.43
N ALA A 10 -14.94 -41.30 8.76
CA ALA A 10 -13.59 -40.92 8.35
C ALA A 10 -13.58 -39.81 7.28
N VAL A 11 -14.49 -39.84 6.30
CA VAL A 11 -14.62 -38.80 5.26
C VAL A 11 -15.08 -37.46 5.86
N SER A 12 -15.97 -37.51 6.86
CA SER A 12 -16.48 -36.31 7.54
C SER A 12 -15.39 -35.59 8.36
N ILE A 13 -14.53 -36.35 9.03
CA ILE A 13 -13.40 -35.80 9.80
C ILE A 13 -12.34 -35.20 8.85
N LEU A 14 -12.05 -35.87 7.73
CA LEU A 14 -11.06 -35.40 6.76
C LEU A 14 -11.47 -34.09 6.06
N LEU A 15 -12.78 -33.86 5.84
CA LEU A 15 -13.29 -32.62 5.25
C LEU A 15 -13.22 -31.40 6.17
N SER A 16 -13.28 -31.60 7.49
CA SER A 16 -13.21 -30.50 8.46
C SER A 16 -11.80 -29.89 8.62
N ALA A 17 -10.76 -30.61 8.17
CA ALA A 17 -9.37 -30.17 8.28
C ALA A 17 -8.91 -29.21 7.16
N ILE A 18 -9.73 -28.93 6.15
CA ILE A 18 -9.36 -28.07 5.01
C ILE A 18 -9.91 -26.64 5.14
N SER A 19 -10.34 -26.24 6.34
CA SER A 19 -10.62 -24.83 6.64
C SER A 19 -9.32 -24.04 6.84
N GLY A 20 -8.41 -24.13 5.87
CA GLY A 20 -7.30 -23.21 5.76
C GLY A 20 -7.86 -21.84 5.42
N THR A 21 -8.02 -20.99 6.43
CA THR A 21 -8.25 -19.57 6.23
C THR A 21 -7.03 -19.01 5.53
N LEU A 22 -7.05 -19.00 4.21
CA LEU A 22 -6.04 -18.32 3.42
C LEU A 22 -6.31 -16.82 3.65
N SER A 23 -5.71 -16.27 4.70
CA SER A 23 -5.76 -14.85 5.04
C SER A 23 -4.97 -14.09 3.98
N TYR A 24 -5.64 -13.86 2.86
CA TYR A 24 -5.10 -13.21 1.69
C TYR A 24 -5.06 -11.70 1.94
N SER A 25 -3.87 -11.10 1.85
CA SER A 25 -3.69 -9.65 2.00
C SER A 25 -4.49 -8.90 0.93
N SER A 26 -5.53 -8.19 1.35
CA SER A 26 -6.41 -7.39 0.50
C SER A 26 -5.94 -5.94 0.38
N GLY A 27 -4.64 -5.68 0.33
CA GLY A 27 -4.10 -4.32 0.28
C GLY A 27 -3.82 -3.65 1.62
N SER A 28 -3.23 -2.46 1.53
CA SER A 28 -2.97 -1.57 2.67
C SER A 28 -4.24 -0.96 3.25
N LYS A 29 -4.24 -0.72 4.56
CA LYS A 29 -5.25 0.08 5.29
C LYS A 29 -4.74 1.49 5.63
N VAL A 30 -3.49 1.81 5.30
CA VAL A 30 -2.84 3.08 5.62
C VAL A 30 -2.48 3.81 4.33
N CYS A 31 -2.49 5.14 4.41
CA CYS A 31 -2.36 6.03 3.25
C CYS A 31 -0.91 6.33 2.86
N SER A 32 0.00 6.08 3.78
CA SER A 32 1.43 6.21 3.59
C SER A 32 2.13 5.29 4.58
N VAL A 33 3.31 4.83 4.23
CA VAL A 33 4.15 4.04 5.12
C VAL A 33 5.57 4.57 5.07
N ASP A 34 6.22 4.54 6.22
CA ASP A 34 7.67 4.64 6.29
C ASP A 34 8.28 3.26 6.53
N GLN A 35 9.58 3.15 6.28
CA GLN A 35 10.31 1.90 6.41
C GLN A 35 10.22 1.32 7.84
N LYS A 36 10.31 2.16 8.87
CA LYS A 36 10.29 1.72 10.27
C LYS A 36 8.92 1.14 10.62
N THR A 37 7.84 1.72 10.11
CA THR A 37 6.49 1.20 10.28
C THR A 37 6.32 -0.17 9.63
N LEU A 38 6.87 -0.39 8.41
CA LEU A 38 6.81 -1.70 7.75
C LEU A 38 7.66 -2.77 8.45
N GLU A 39 8.86 -2.42 8.91
CA GLU A 39 9.74 -3.34 9.64
C GLU A 39 9.26 -3.65 11.07
N GLY A 40 8.48 -2.74 11.65
CA GLY A 40 7.96 -2.84 13.02
C GLY A 40 6.73 -3.74 13.19
N VAL A 41 6.16 -4.27 12.10
CA VAL A 41 5.01 -5.18 12.18
C VAL A 41 5.43 -6.50 12.82
N SER A 42 4.83 -6.85 13.97
CA SER A 42 5.10 -8.11 14.67
C SER A 42 4.90 -9.32 13.74
N ASN A 43 5.81 -10.31 13.85
CA ASN A 43 5.90 -11.48 12.97
C ASN A 43 6.32 -11.20 11.52
N GLN A 44 6.78 -9.98 11.20
CA GLN A 44 7.37 -9.57 9.91
C GLN A 44 6.70 -10.23 8.70
N PRO A 45 5.38 -10.07 8.51
CA PRO A 45 4.70 -10.73 7.39
C PRO A 45 5.29 -10.33 6.04
N MET A 46 5.99 -9.19 5.94
CA MET A 46 6.61 -8.68 4.70
C MET A 46 8.15 -8.73 4.71
N GLY A 47 8.77 -9.28 5.76
CA GLY A 47 10.23 -9.30 5.91
C GLY A 47 10.85 -7.92 6.20
N LYS A 48 12.08 -7.69 5.73
CA LYS A 48 12.85 -6.45 5.89
C LYS A 48 12.90 -5.63 4.60
N SER A 49 13.29 -4.36 4.71
CA SER A 49 13.59 -3.54 3.54
C SER A 49 14.79 -4.13 2.77
N VAL A 50 14.62 -4.30 1.46
CA VAL A 50 15.62 -4.83 0.54
C VAL A 50 15.73 -3.87 -0.63
N ASN A 51 16.81 -3.09 -0.68
CA ASN A 51 17.11 -2.16 -1.78
C ASN A 51 17.70 -2.85 -3.03
N THR A 52 17.77 -4.17 -3.03
CA THR A 52 18.31 -4.98 -4.13
C THR A 52 17.23 -5.62 -5.00
N LEU A 53 15.94 -5.35 -4.75
CA LEU A 53 14.84 -5.87 -5.59
C LEU A 53 14.77 -5.17 -6.96
N GLY A 54 15.49 -4.06 -7.12
CA GLY A 54 15.76 -3.44 -8.42
C GLY A 54 14.57 -2.68 -9.00
N TYR A 55 13.59 -2.32 -8.17
CA TYR A 55 12.44 -1.55 -8.64
C TYR A 55 12.81 -0.09 -8.84
N SER A 56 12.19 0.54 -9.84
CA SER A 56 12.40 1.95 -10.14
C SER A 56 11.19 2.56 -10.83
N PHE A 57 11.07 3.88 -10.65
CA PHE A 57 10.12 4.68 -11.40
C PHE A 57 10.68 5.11 -12.76
N SER A 58 9.77 5.51 -13.65
CA SER A 58 10.10 6.34 -14.81
C SER A 58 10.91 7.57 -14.41
N LYS A 59 11.92 7.91 -15.21
CA LYS A 59 12.80 9.06 -14.97
C LYS A 59 12.24 10.34 -15.57
N ASN A 60 12.70 11.49 -15.06
CA ASN A 60 12.45 12.83 -15.62
C ASN A 60 10.97 13.22 -15.72
N LEU A 61 10.15 12.77 -14.76
CA LEU A 61 8.74 13.11 -14.71
C LEU A 61 8.57 14.61 -14.42
N LYS A 62 7.72 15.26 -15.21
CA LYS A 62 7.36 16.67 -15.06
C LYS A 62 5.86 16.83 -15.18
N TYR A 63 5.29 17.76 -14.41
CA TYR A 63 3.86 18.04 -14.47
C TYR A 63 3.58 19.53 -14.64
N LYS A 64 2.38 19.84 -15.14
CA LYS A 64 1.80 21.18 -15.13
C LYS A 64 0.54 21.11 -14.26
N ALA A 65 0.34 22.12 -13.40
CA ALA A 65 -0.89 22.23 -12.62
C ALA A 65 -2.12 22.27 -13.55
N SER A 66 -3.17 21.52 -13.21
CA SER A 66 -4.32 21.28 -14.09
C SER A 66 -3.95 20.76 -15.50
N GLY A 67 -2.79 20.12 -15.63
CA GLY A 67 -2.33 19.52 -16.88
C GLY A 67 -2.84 18.09 -17.06
N ASP A 68 -2.41 17.46 -18.16
CA ASP A 68 -2.79 16.10 -18.49
C ASP A 68 -2.24 15.06 -17.50
N SER A 69 -2.93 13.93 -17.38
CA SER A 69 -2.45 12.78 -16.60
C SER A 69 -1.11 12.27 -17.12
N LEU A 70 -0.22 11.92 -16.20
CA LEU A 70 1.08 11.32 -16.50
C LEU A 70 1.03 9.81 -16.30
N ASN A 71 1.72 9.07 -17.16
CA ASN A 71 1.94 7.63 -16.96
C ASN A 71 3.13 7.41 -16.03
N ILE A 72 2.86 6.93 -14.82
CA ILE A 72 3.86 6.56 -13.83
C ILE A 72 4.13 5.07 -13.98
N LYS A 73 5.21 4.71 -14.68
CA LYS A 73 5.65 3.31 -14.77
C LYS A 73 6.59 2.98 -13.62
N ILE A 74 6.25 1.92 -12.89
CA ILE A 74 7.10 1.22 -11.93
C ILE A 74 7.56 -0.08 -12.60
N GLN A 75 8.86 -0.37 -12.55
CA GLN A 75 9.44 -1.57 -13.16
C GLN A 75 10.55 -2.16 -12.28
N GLY A 76 10.60 -3.48 -12.18
CA GLY A 76 11.64 -4.24 -11.48
C GLY A 76 12.08 -5.48 -12.27
N SER A 77 12.99 -6.27 -11.69
CA SER A 77 13.49 -7.52 -12.27
C SER A 77 12.60 -8.74 -12.01
N GLU A 78 11.81 -8.66 -10.94
CA GLU A 78 10.96 -9.73 -10.44
C GLU A 78 9.49 -9.33 -10.52
N GLU A 79 8.60 -10.31 -10.32
CA GLU A 79 7.17 -10.07 -10.15
C GLU A 79 6.91 -9.60 -8.70
N PHE A 80 5.76 -8.95 -8.46
CA PHE A 80 5.40 -8.50 -7.11
C PHE A 80 3.98 -8.88 -6.72
N ASN A 81 3.73 -9.04 -5.43
CA ASN A 81 2.42 -9.43 -4.90
C ASN A 81 1.71 -8.27 -4.20
N GLY A 82 2.43 -7.23 -3.78
CA GLY A 82 1.88 -6.08 -3.09
C GLY A 82 2.40 -4.76 -3.63
N LEU A 83 1.52 -3.76 -3.65
CA LEU A 83 1.84 -2.38 -3.99
C LEU A 83 1.06 -1.44 -3.07
N LEU A 84 1.71 -0.36 -2.64
CA LEU A 84 1.09 0.84 -2.11
C LEU A 84 1.77 2.03 -2.77
N ILE A 85 1.03 2.93 -3.43
CA ILE A 85 1.56 4.12 -4.10
C ILE A 85 0.81 5.37 -3.63
N TRP A 86 1.58 6.42 -3.30
CA TRP A 86 1.06 7.70 -2.83
C TRP A 86 1.97 8.86 -3.31
N ALA A 87 1.42 10.07 -3.37
CA ALA A 87 2.12 11.24 -3.91
C ALA A 87 2.02 12.39 -2.91
N LEU A 88 3.16 12.91 -2.43
CA LEU A 88 3.23 13.93 -1.39
C LEU A 88 3.83 15.25 -1.92
N ASP A 89 3.30 16.38 -1.46
CA ASP A 89 4.01 17.68 -1.55
C ASP A 89 5.09 17.81 -0.46
N SER A 90 5.72 18.99 -0.39
CA SER A 90 6.71 19.35 0.64
C SER A 90 6.13 19.39 2.05
N ASP A 91 4.81 19.56 2.19
CA ASP A 91 4.11 19.59 3.49
C ASP A 91 3.70 18.18 3.94
N GLY A 92 4.00 17.14 3.15
CA GLY A 92 3.60 15.76 3.43
C GLY A 92 2.11 15.49 3.20
N LYS A 93 1.41 16.32 2.43
CA LYS A 93 0.00 16.11 2.07
C LYS A 93 -0.12 15.38 0.75
N ASN A 94 -1.13 14.53 0.63
CA ASN A 94 -1.39 13.83 -0.62
C ASN A 94 -1.83 14.79 -1.74
N GLN A 95 -1.24 14.64 -2.92
CA GLN A 95 -1.48 15.51 -4.07
C GLN A 95 -1.76 14.74 -5.36
N GLY A 96 -2.65 15.31 -6.17
CA GLY A 96 -3.14 14.69 -7.39
C GLY A 96 -4.03 13.47 -7.14
N THR A 97 -4.30 12.71 -8.18
CA THR A 97 -5.18 11.54 -8.11
C THR A 97 -4.66 10.46 -9.04
N PHE A 98 -4.67 9.21 -8.60
CA PHE A 98 -4.31 8.07 -9.45
C PHE A 98 -5.56 7.47 -10.09
N GLU A 99 -5.38 6.88 -11.27
CA GLU A 99 -6.38 5.99 -11.88
C GLU A 99 -5.95 4.54 -11.65
N LEU A 100 -6.90 3.65 -11.36
CA LEU A 100 -6.62 2.23 -11.14
C LEU A 100 -6.20 1.58 -12.46
N PRO A 101 -5.05 0.88 -12.52
CA PRO A 101 -4.56 0.29 -13.75
C PRO A 101 -5.31 -0.99 -14.16
N SER A 102 -5.92 -1.70 -13.21
CA SER A 102 -6.77 -2.88 -13.42
C SER A 102 -7.60 -3.20 -12.17
N GLY A 103 -8.45 -4.24 -12.22
CA GLY A 103 -9.20 -4.74 -11.06
C GLY A 103 -8.35 -5.37 -9.95
N ASP A 104 -7.05 -5.55 -10.18
CA ASP A 104 -6.08 -6.00 -9.19
C ASP A 104 -5.68 -4.92 -8.18
N TYR A 105 -6.21 -3.71 -8.34
CA TYR A 105 -5.88 -2.55 -7.54
C TYR A 105 -7.15 -1.88 -7.04
N LYS A 106 -7.00 -1.13 -5.96
CA LYS A 106 -8.08 -0.33 -5.37
C LYS A 106 -7.51 0.89 -4.66
N PHE A 107 -8.36 1.85 -4.37
CA PHE A 107 -8.02 2.94 -3.46
C PHE A 107 -7.99 2.44 -2.01
N VAL A 108 -7.11 3.01 -1.20
CA VAL A 108 -7.10 2.78 0.25
C VAL A 108 -8.32 3.48 0.85
N THR A 109 -9.09 2.76 1.67
CA THR A 109 -10.28 3.32 2.33
C THR A 109 -9.90 4.56 3.16
N GLY A 110 -10.58 5.68 2.91
CA GLY A 110 -10.30 6.96 3.57
C GLY A 110 -9.20 7.79 2.90
N CYS A 111 -8.59 7.28 1.82
CA CYS A 111 -7.50 7.95 1.08
C CYS A 111 -7.62 7.70 -0.42
N ASP A 112 -8.54 8.43 -1.05
CA ASP A 112 -8.93 8.27 -2.47
C ASP A 112 -7.80 8.59 -3.47
N SER A 113 -6.69 9.20 -3.01
CA SER A 113 -5.51 9.49 -3.81
C SER A 113 -4.38 8.48 -3.60
N VAL A 114 -4.64 7.34 -2.95
CA VAL A 114 -3.64 6.33 -2.60
C VAL A 114 -4.12 4.98 -3.13
N VAL A 115 -3.28 4.31 -3.91
CA VAL A 115 -3.64 3.04 -4.56
C VAL A 115 -2.87 1.89 -3.91
N THR A 116 -3.56 0.77 -3.70
CA THR A 116 -2.99 -0.47 -3.20
C THR A 116 -3.50 -1.68 -3.98
N HIS A 117 -2.90 -2.86 -3.79
CA HIS A 117 -3.39 -4.10 -4.38
C HIS A 117 -4.75 -4.51 -3.78
N SER A 118 -5.63 -5.11 -4.58
CA SER A 118 -6.93 -5.61 -4.13
C SER A 118 -6.88 -7.06 -3.64
N ASN A 119 -5.87 -7.81 -4.11
CA ASN A 119 -5.68 -9.24 -3.84
C ASN A 119 -4.17 -9.58 -3.85
N PRO A 120 -3.74 -10.69 -3.21
CA PRO A 120 -2.33 -11.04 -3.08
C PRO A 120 -1.79 -11.82 -4.29
N GLY A 121 -2.58 -11.99 -5.34
CA GLY A 121 -2.15 -12.66 -6.56
C GLY A 121 -0.97 -11.92 -7.18
N THR A 122 -0.01 -12.66 -7.69
CA THR A 122 1.19 -12.13 -8.33
C THR A 122 0.83 -11.19 -9.48
N LYS A 123 1.52 -10.05 -9.53
CA LYS A 123 1.47 -9.03 -10.57
C LYS A 123 2.73 -9.13 -11.43
N GLY A 124 2.65 -8.62 -12.65
CA GLY A 124 3.81 -8.62 -13.55
C GLY A 124 4.98 -7.78 -13.03
N LYS A 125 6.11 -7.83 -13.73
CA LYS A 125 7.35 -7.12 -13.38
C LYS A 125 7.28 -5.60 -13.50
N SER A 126 6.18 -5.09 -14.05
CA SER A 126 5.95 -3.66 -14.19
C SER A 126 4.47 -3.35 -14.10
N VAL A 127 4.17 -2.16 -13.58
CA VAL A 127 2.83 -1.58 -13.59
C VAL A 127 2.93 -0.14 -14.06
N THR A 128 1.97 0.30 -14.88
CA THR A 128 1.84 1.70 -15.28
C THR A 128 0.55 2.23 -14.69
N ILE A 129 0.64 3.30 -13.90
CA ILE A 129 -0.49 3.92 -13.21
C ILE A 129 -0.58 5.36 -13.72
N LYS A 130 -1.76 5.77 -14.17
CA LYS A 130 -1.99 7.17 -14.53
C LYS A 130 -2.12 8.01 -13.27
N TRP A 131 -1.49 9.17 -13.26
CA TRP A 131 -1.58 10.15 -12.18
C TRP A 131 -1.95 11.51 -12.75
N THR A 132 -3.09 12.05 -12.31
CA THR A 132 -3.56 13.39 -12.66
C THR A 132 -2.97 14.40 -11.66
N PRO A 133 -2.27 15.44 -12.15
CA PRO A 133 -1.69 16.46 -11.28
C PRO A 133 -2.73 17.29 -10.51
N PRO A 134 -2.36 17.92 -9.40
CA PRO A 134 -3.27 18.82 -8.67
C PRO A 134 -3.66 20.04 -9.52
N LYS A 135 -4.81 20.64 -9.19
CA LYS A 135 -5.33 21.82 -9.90
C LYS A 135 -4.42 23.04 -9.76
N LYS A 136 -3.81 23.20 -8.59
CA LYS A 136 -2.86 24.29 -8.28
C LYS A 136 -1.44 23.75 -8.31
N ASP A 137 -0.49 24.61 -8.66
CA ASP A 137 0.93 24.27 -8.53
C ASP A 137 1.29 24.25 -7.05
N VAL A 138 1.79 23.11 -6.59
CA VAL A 138 2.19 22.86 -5.20
C VAL A 138 3.70 22.61 -5.10
N GLY A 139 4.45 22.96 -6.15
CA GLY A 139 5.89 22.69 -6.24
C GLY A 139 6.19 21.24 -6.62
N ASP A 140 7.38 20.78 -6.30
CA ASP A 140 7.79 19.40 -6.61
C ASP A 140 6.99 18.39 -5.79
N ILE A 141 6.56 17.32 -6.44
CA ILE A 141 5.79 16.23 -5.81
C ILE A 141 6.67 14.99 -5.72
N THR A 142 6.69 14.35 -4.56
CA THR A 142 7.36 13.07 -4.36
C THR A 142 6.37 11.94 -4.46
N ILE A 143 6.49 11.11 -5.50
CA ILE A 143 5.74 9.86 -5.61
C ILE A 143 6.54 8.78 -4.91
N ASN A 144 5.90 8.08 -3.99
CA ASN A 144 6.46 6.98 -3.23
C ASN A 144 5.71 5.70 -3.58
N ALA A 145 6.41 4.58 -3.60
CA ALA A 145 5.78 3.27 -3.66
C ALA A 145 6.47 2.28 -2.72
N ALA A 146 5.67 1.53 -1.96
CA ALA A 146 6.11 0.34 -1.26
C ALA A 146 5.72 -0.89 -2.08
N ILE A 147 6.69 -1.73 -2.39
CA ILE A 147 6.55 -2.90 -3.27
C ILE A 147 6.92 -4.14 -2.48
N VAL A 148 6.06 -5.15 -2.51
CA VAL A 148 6.27 -6.42 -1.81
C VAL A 148 6.36 -7.52 -2.85
N VAL A 149 7.53 -8.16 -2.96
CA VAL A 149 7.75 -9.28 -3.89
C VAL A 149 7.23 -10.57 -3.28
N THR A 150 7.70 -10.87 -2.07
CA THR A 150 7.25 -12.02 -1.26
C THR A 150 7.14 -11.58 0.20
N PHE A 151 6.68 -12.48 1.07
CA PHE A 151 6.74 -12.30 2.52
C PHE A 151 8.17 -12.23 3.09
N LYS A 152 9.21 -12.31 2.24
CA LYS A 152 10.63 -12.26 2.65
C LYS A 152 11.25 -10.87 2.55
N GLY A 153 10.62 -9.92 1.87
CA GLY A 153 11.15 -8.56 1.77
C GLY A 153 10.28 -7.59 0.98
N PHE A 154 10.50 -6.31 1.23
CA PHE A 154 9.84 -5.21 0.55
C PHE A 154 10.87 -4.15 0.14
N GLU A 155 10.51 -3.30 -0.83
CA GLU A 155 11.31 -2.14 -1.21
C GLU A 155 10.43 -0.89 -1.19
N ILE A 156 10.93 0.20 -0.58
CA ILE A 156 10.31 1.52 -0.72
C ILE A 156 11.15 2.31 -1.72
N ILE A 157 10.52 2.64 -2.85
CA ILE A 157 11.11 3.49 -3.88
C ILE A 157 10.42 4.85 -3.90
N LYS A 158 11.13 5.86 -4.36
CA LYS A 158 10.61 7.22 -4.52
C LYS A 158 11.13 7.88 -5.78
N THR A 159 10.35 8.80 -6.33
CA THR A 159 10.75 9.67 -7.43
C THR A 159 10.16 11.05 -7.25
N THR A 160 10.82 12.06 -7.81
CA THR A 160 10.33 13.45 -7.79
C THR A 160 9.77 13.80 -9.16
N VAL A 161 8.51 14.23 -9.17
CA VAL A 161 7.86 14.85 -10.33
C VAL A 161 8.04 16.35 -10.22
N LYS A 162 8.79 16.92 -11.17
CA LYS A 162 9.12 18.35 -11.14
C LYS A 162 7.95 19.20 -11.63
N SER A 163 7.64 20.27 -10.91
CA SER A 163 6.68 21.26 -11.39
C SER A 163 7.27 22.05 -12.56
N SER A 164 6.52 22.15 -13.67
CA SER A 164 6.98 22.87 -14.88
C SER A 164 7.04 24.38 -14.67
N SER A 165 6.31 24.91 -13.68
CA SER A 165 6.32 26.32 -13.28
C SER A 165 7.41 26.67 -12.27
N SER A 166 8.14 25.67 -11.75
CA SER A 166 9.34 25.90 -10.98
C SER A 166 10.45 26.43 -11.90
N LYS A 167 10.41 27.74 -12.18
CA LYS A 167 11.56 28.48 -12.65
C LYS A 167 12.69 28.17 -11.68
N SER A 168 13.74 27.54 -12.19
CA SER A 168 15.00 27.37 -11.49
C SER A 168 15.55 28.76 -11.16
N THR A 169 15.13 29.33 -10.03
CA THR A 169 15.74 30.52 -9.47
C THR A 169 17.07 30.07 -8.90
N SER A 170 18.07 29.92 -9.78
CA SER A 170 19.48 29.85 -9.42
C SER A 170 19.78 31.08 -8.58
N LYS A 171 19.76 30.90 -7.25
CA LYS A 171 20.03 31.94 -6.27
C LYS A 171 21.49 32.33 -6.42
N ALA A 172 21.77 33.37 -7.20
CA ALA A 172 23.06 34.02 -7.24
C ALA A 172 23.39 34.46 -5.80
N LYS A 173 24.44 33.84 -5.25
CA LYS A 173 24.97 34.12 -3.91
C LYS A 173 25.57 35.52 -3.93
N SER A 174 24.76 36.52 -3.57
CA SER A 174 25.24 37.84 -3.22
C SER A 174 25.91 37.77 -1.84
N THR A 175 27.24 37.86 -1.84
CA THR A 175 28.08 38.03 -0.65
C THR A 175 28.21 39.51 -0.30
N THR A 176 27.47 39.94 0.71
CA THR A 176 27.73 41.15 1.53
C THR A 176 26.85 40.95 2.77
N SER A 177 27.29 41.06 4.04
CA SER A 177 28.28 41.95 4.64
C SER A 177 28.60 41.52 6.10
N LYS A 178 29.76 42.02 6.57
CA LYS A 178 30.24 42.30 7.94
C LYS A 178 29.36 41.99 9.19
N SER A 179 30.06 41.38 10.16
CA SER A 179 29.85 41.26 11.62
C SER A 179 30.06 42.60 12.39
N PRO A 180 29.98 42.72 13.74
CA PRO A 180 29.07 42.18 14.80
C PRO A 180 28.48 43.31 15.72
N SER A 181 27.62 43.00 16.70
CA SER A 181 27.80 43.37 18.15
C SER A 181 26.50 43.38 19.01
N SER A 182 26.67 42.87 20.24
CA SER A 182 26.07 43.24 21.55
C SER A 182 24.72 42.66 22.07
N ALA A 183 24.87 41.61 22.88
CA ALA A 183 24.45 41.42 24.29
C ALA A 183 23.04 41.80 24.84
N ALA A 184 22.34 40.74 25.30
CA ALA A 184 21.69 40.52 26.62
C ALA A 184 20.36 41.25 27.00
N PRO A 185 19.59 40.79 28.03
CA PRO A 185 19.21 39.43 28.47
C PRO A 185 17.68 39.27 28.79
N THR A 186 17.27 38.09 29.34
CA THR A 186 16.30 37.93 30.47
C THR A 186 14.85 37.39 30.24
N LEU A 187 14.58 36.21 30.87
CA LEU A 187 13.36 35.72 31.61
C LEU A 187 12.03 35.48 30.83
N THR A 188 11.09 34.55 31.14
CA THR A 188 10.87 33.49 32.15
C THR A 188 9.91 32.45 31.53
N ALA A 189 9.82 31.28 32.18
CA ALA A 189 8.94 30.14 32.00
C ALA A 189 7.45 30.40 31.66
N ASN A 190 6.81 29.36 31.09
CA ASN A 190 5.67 28.62 31.67
C ASN A 190 4.68 28.18 30.58
N ILE A 191 4.77 26.93 30.07
CA ILE A 191 3.66 26.33 29.31
C ILE A 191 3.49 24.86 29.71
N SER A 192 2.26 24.62 30.17
CA SER A 192 1.60 23.41 30.64
C SER A 192 1.69 22.20 29.68
N PRO A 193 1.84 20.96 30.18
CA PRO A 193 1.71 19.76 29.37
C PRO A 193 0.21 19.39 29.21
N SER A 194 -0.36 19.65 28.03
CA SER A 194 -1.65 19.05 27.65
C SER A 194 -1.41 17.64 27.09
N ILE A 195 -1.75 16.65 27.91
CA ILE A 195 -1.80 15.25 27.55
C ILE A 195 -3.03 15.05 26.66
N THR A 196 -2.84 14.87 25.36
CA THR A 196 -3.91 14.47 24.43
C THR A 196 -3.93 12.96 24.34
N SER A 197 -4.99 12.36 24.89
CA SER A 197 -5.33 10.95 24.78
C SER A 197 -5.65 10.58 23.32
N SER A 198 -4.96 9.57 22.80
CA SER A 198 -5.31 8.92 21.53
C SER A 198 -6.52 8.00 21.72
N PRO A 199 -7.49 8.00 20.78
CA PRO A 199 -8.63 7.11 20.85
C PRO A 199 -8.27 5.66 20.47
N SER A 200 -8.96 4.76 21.15
CA SER A 200 -8.97 3.31 21.00
C SER A 200 -9.19 2.84 19.57
N VAL A 201 -8.31 1.95 19.12
CA VAL A 201 -8.46 1.13 17.92
C VAL A 201 -9.73 0.28 18.05
N THR A 202 -10.77 0.64 17.30
CA THR A 202 -11.97 -0.19 17.14
C THR A 202 -11.63 -1.32 16.16
N LYS A 203 -11.76 -2.54 16.67
CA LYS A 203 -11.65 -3.79 15.93
C LYS A 203 -12.79 -3.82 14.90
N SER A 204 -12.47 -3.54 13.64
CA SER A 204 -13.43 -3.58 12.53
C SER A 204 -13.61 -5.02 12.07
N ASP A 205 -14.82 -5.52 12.27
CA ASP A 205 -15.31 -6.80 11.81
C ASP A 205 -15.35 -6.84 10.28
N ASN A 206 -14.43 -7.61 9.69
CA ASN A 206 -14.45 -7.93 8.28
C ASN A 206 -15.51 -9.02 8.04
N SER A 207 -16.70 -8.59 7.68
CA SER A 207 -17.71 -9.45 7.06
C SER A 207 -17.24 -9.79 5.64
N GLN A 208 -16.63 -10.96 5.43
CA GLN A 208 -16.36 -11.46 4.08
C GLN A 208 -17.29 -12.61 3.72
N LEU A 209 -17.78 -12.54 2.47
CA LEU A 209 -18.68 -13.47 1.85
C LEU A 209 -18.15 -14.90 1.94
N SER A 210 -18.77 -15.67 2.82
CA SER A 210 -18.78 -17.12 2.78
C SER A 210 -19.44 -17.56 1.47
N ALA A 211 -18.72 -18.34 0.65
CA ALA A 211 -19.40 -19.19 -0.32
C ALA A 211 -20.36 -20.06 0.49
N SER A 212 -21.67 -19.85 0.30
CA SER A 212 -22.69 -20.44 1.16
C SER A 212 -22.39 -21.92 1.33
N PRO A 213 -22.21 -22.42 2.58
CA PRO A 213 -21.94 -23.84 2.83
C PRO A 213 -23.00 -24.74 2.18
N LEU A 214 -24.18 -24.18 1.87
CA LEU A 214 -25.23 -24.81 1.07
C LEU A 214 -24.78 -25.24 -0.34
N LEU A 215 -23.96 -24.45 -1.04
CA LEU A 215 -23.51 -24.74 -2.41
C LEU A 215 -22.48 -25.89 -2.44
N LEU A 216 -21.57 -25.90 -1.47
CA LEU A 216 -20.61 -26.99 -1.25
C LEU A 216 -21.32 -28.28 -0.85
N LEU A 217 -22.33 -28.18 0.02
CA LEU A 217 -23.17 -29.32 0.41
C LEU A 217 -23.92 -29.90 -0.80
N LEU A 218 -24.47 -29.04 -1.68
CA LEU A 218 -25.20 -29.48 -2.88
C LEU A 218 -24.30 -30.23 -3.87
N LEU A 219 -23.08 -29.76 -4.09
CA LEU A 219 -22.06 -30.45 -4.91
C LEU A 219 -21.65 -31.81 -4.32
N LEU A 220 -21.60 -31.92 -2.99
CA LEU A 220 -21.31 -33.19 -2.31
C LEU A 220 -22.48 -34.18 -2.38
N ILE A 221 -23.71 -33.71 -2.22
CA ILE A 221 -24.91 -34.53 -2.36
C ILE A 221 -25.03 -35.05 -3.80
N LEU A 222 -24.72 -34.20 -4.79
CA LEU A 222 -24.78 -34.60 -6.20
C LEU A 222 -23.75 -35.69 -6.54
N THR A 223 -22.51 -35.56 -6.06
CA THR A 223 -21.45 -36.56 -6.31
C THR A 223 -21.70 -37.88 -5.58
N THR A 224 -22.28 -37.84 -4.38
CA THR A 224 -22.70 -39.06 -3.65
C THR A 224 -23.89 -39.75 -4.30
N LEU A 225 -24.90 -39.02 -4.78
CA LEU A 225 -26.04 -39.59 -5.51
C LEU A 225 -25.63 -40.27 -6.83
N ILE A 226 -24.65 -39.71 -7.55
CA ILE A 226 -24.10 -40.33 -8.77
C ILE A 226 -23.39 -41.65 -8.45
N SER A 227 -22.68 -41.71 -7.32
CA SER A 227 -21.90 -42.90 -6.91
C SER A 227 -22.75 -44.06 -6.37
N ILE A 228 -24.03 -43.81 -6.05
CA ILE A 228 -24.97 -44.84 -5.56
C ILE A 228 -25.78 -45.46 -6.70
N ASN A 229 -25.92 -44.75 -7.83
CA ASN A 229 -26.71 -45.19 -8.98
C ASN A 229 -25.90 -45.88 -10.09
N PHE A 230 -24.58 -46.03 -9.92
CA PHE A 230 -23.67 -46.80 -10.76
C PHE A 230 -23.00 -47.88 -9.92
#